data_AF-A0A6A7A9A8-F1
#
_entry.id   AF-A0A6A7A9A8-F1
#
_cell.length_a   1.000
_cell.length_b   1.000
_cell.length_c   1.000
_cell.angle_alpha   90.00
_cell.angle_beta   90.00
_cell.angle_gamma   90.00
#
_symmetry.space_group_name_H-M   'P 1'
#
loop_
_entity.id
_entity.type
_entity.pdbx_description
1 polymer ?
#
loop_
_entity_poly.entity_id
_entity_poly.type
_entity_poly.pdbx_seq_one_letter_code
_entity_poly.pdbx_strand_id
1 'polypeptide(L)'
;PLDVVLFKPLSTAYSTELTSHLHRSQGLIPITKGDFFPLFWRASWQSSITPEIVLKAFESTGIWPIDLEVILKCYTDVTSAE
;
A
#
# COMPACT_ATOMS: atom_id res chain seq x y z
N PRO A 1 -10.38 -3.50 -0.35
CA PRO A 1 -9.59 -4.66 -0.83
C PRO A 1 -8.18 -4.27 -1.31
N LEU A 2 -8.04 -3.46 -2.38
CA LEU A 2 -6.74 -3.00 -2.88
C LEU A 2 -5.95 -2.18 -1.85
N ASP A 3 -6.62 -1.26 -1.16
CA ASP A 3 -6.02 -0.42 -0.12
C ASP A 3 -5.42 -1.24 1.04
N VAL A 4 -6.07 -2.35 1.38
CA VAL A 4 -5.63 -3.24 2.45
C VAL A 4 -4.49 -4.17 2.01
N VAL A 5 -4.54 -4.68 0.78
CA VAL A 5 -3.60 -5.70 0.30
C VAL A 5 -2.34 -5.09 -0.31
N LEU A 6 -2.42 -3.92 -0.94
CA LEU A 6 -1.30 -3.29 -1.64
C LEU A 6 -0.82 -2.01 -0.94
N PHE A 7 -1.73 -1.05 -0.70
CA PHE A 7 -1.32 0.27 -0.22
C PHE A 7 -0.95 0.28 1.26
N LYS A 8 -1.60 -0.52 2.10
CA LYS A 8 -1.27 -0.62 3.53
C LYS A 8 0.13 -1.22 3.77
N PRO A 9 0.52 -2.36 3.17
CA PRO A 9 1.90 -2.85 3.28
C PRO A 9 2.93 -1.85 2.73
N LEU A 10 2.63 -1.22 1.61
CA LEU A 10 3.49 -0.19 1.00
C LEU A 10 3.69 1.02 1.92
N SER A 11 2.61 1.54 2.51
CA SER A 11 2.66 2.62 3.50
C SER A 11 3.44 2.23 4.76
N THR A 12 3.29 0.98 5.21
CA THR A 12 3.98 0.45 6.38
C THR A 12 5.48 0.33 6.13
N ALA A 13 5.87 -0.23 4.97
CA ALA A 13 7.26 -0.33 4.55
C ALA A 13 7.91 1.05 4.41
N TYR A 14 7.20 2.01 3.79
CA TYR A 14 7.67 3.39 3.68
C TYR A 14 7.89 4.05 5.05
N SER A 15 6.92 3.93 5.95
CA SER A 15 6.99 4.53 7.29
C SER A 15 8.15 3.94 8.11
N THR A 16 8.42 2.64 7.95
CA THR A 16 9.53 1.95 8.62
C THR A 16 10.88 2.49 8.16
N GLU A 17 11.01 2.76 6.87
CA GLU A 17 12.24 3.24 6.25
C GLU A 17 12.47 4.72 6.50
N LEU A 18 11.40 5.49 6.49
CA LEU A 18 11.41 6.88 6.94
C LEU A 18 11.90 6.97 8.39
N THR A 19 11.36 6.12 9.28
CA THR A 19 11.77 6.06 10.70
C THR A 19 13.23 5.66 10.84
N SER A 20 13.67 4.66 10.08
CA SER A 20 15.07 4.20 10.07
C SER A 20 16.02 5.28 9.55
N HIS A 21 15.62 6.03 8.52
CA HIS A 21 16.38 7.15 7.99
C HIS A 21 16.52 8.28 9.01
N LEU A 22 15.40 8.68 9.66
CA LEU A 22 15.41 9.69 10.72
C LEU A 22 16.27 9.27 11.91
N HIS A 23 16.21 7.99 12.31
CA HIS A 23 17.05 7.47 13.38
C HIS A 23 18.54 7.52 13.02
N ARG A 24 18.90 7.13 11.79
CA ARG A 24 20.28 7.20 11.28
C ARG A 24 20.79 8.63 11.17
N SER A 25 19.94 9.58 10.81
CA SER A 25 20.28 11.00 10.73
C SER A 25 20.22 11.72 12.08
N GLN A 26 19.78 11.05 13.15
CA GLN A 26 19.51 11.62 14.46
C GLN A 26 18.52 12.81 14.41
N GLY A 27 17.69 12.88 13.36
CA GLY A 27 16.82 14.02 13.09
C GLY A 27 17.53 15.32 12.69
N LEU A 28 18.85 15.28 12.45
CA LEU A 28 19.65 16.46 12.07
C LEU A 28 19.58 16.78 10.58
N ILE A 29 19.23 15.78 9.76
CA ILE A 29 19.07 15.95 8.32
C ILE A 29 17.58 16.20 8.04
N PRO A 30 17.21 17.38 7.52
CA PRO A 30 15.83 17.67 7.18
C PRO A 30 15.39 16.82 5.99
N ILE A 31 14.17 16.30 6.05
CA ILE A 31 13.57 15.57 4.95
C ILE A 31 12.90 16.54 4.00
N THR A 32 13.30 16.48 2.74
CA THR A 32 12.72 17.26 1.65
C THR A 32 11.83 16.38 0.79
N LYS A 33 11.00 17.01 -0.06
CA LYS A 33 10.19 16.30 -1.05
C LYS A 33 11.06 15.48 -2.03
N GLY A 34 12.32 15.88 -2.25
CA GLY A 34 13.27 15.13 -3.09
C GLY A 34 13.69 13.78 -2.51
N ASP A 35 13.69 13.67 -1.18
CA ASP A 35 14.07 12.44 -0.47
C ASP A 35 12.96 11.37 -0.50
N PHE A 36 11.74 11.76 -0.89
CA PHE A 36 10.61 10.85 -1.02
C PHE A 36 10.94 9.68 -1.94
N PHE A 37 11.37 9.94 -3.18
CA PHE A 37 11.50 8.89 -4.19
C PHE A 37 12.59 7.86 -3.84
N PRO A 38 13.81 8.25 -3.39
CA PRO A 38 14.81 7.28 -2.95
C PRO A 38 14.36 6.40 -1.77
N LEU A 39 13.64 6.98 -0.78
CA LEU A 39 13.12 6.24 0.38
C LEU A 39 11.99 5.29 -0.03
N PHE A 40 11.08 5.77 -0.87
CA PHE A 40 9.97 4.98 -1.42
C PHE A 40 10.46 3.82 -2.29
N TRP A 41 11.38 4.09 -3.22
CA TRP A 41 11.82 3.11 -4.21
C TRP A 41 12.59 1.95 -3.57
N ARG A 42 13.56 2.27 -2.70
CA ARG A 42 14.52 1.28 -2.17
C ARG A 42 13.87 0.22 -1.29
N ALA A 43 12.77 0.55 -0.64
CA ALA A 43 12.31 -0.30 0.44
C ALA A 43 10.80 -0.51 0.48
N SER A 44 10.00 0.39 -0.09
CA SER A 44 8.54 0.21 -0.18
C SER A 44 8.13 -0.39 -1.53
N TRP A 45 8.65 0.15 -2.64
CA TRP A 45 8.29 -0.33 -3.97
C TRP A 45 8.77 -1.76 -4.22
N GLN A 46 10.05 -2.03 -3.99
CA GLN A 46 10.65 -3.34 -4.24
C GLN A 46 10.08 -4.46 -3.35
N SER A 47 9.58 -4.13 -2.16
CA SER A 47 9.03 -5.10 -1.21
C SER A 47 7.54 -5.32 -1.38
N SER A 48 6.79 -4.28 -1.73
CA SER A 48 5.32 -4.29 -1.69
C SER A 48 4.68 -4.44 -3.07
N ILE A 49 5.37 -4.05 -4.14
CA ILE A 49 4.88 -4.17 -5.52
C ILE A 49 5.60 -5.35 -6.17
N THR A 50 5.29 -6.56 -5.70
CA THR A 50 5.73 -7.80 -6.33
C THR A 50 4.59 -8.38 -7.18
N PRO A 51 4.89 -9.20 -8.21
CA PRO A 51 3.85 -9.84 -9.02
C PRO A 51 2.81 -10.58 -8.18
N GLU A 52 3.23 -11.26 -7.11
CA GLU A 52 2.36 -12.04 -6.24
C GLU A 52 1.40 -11.15 -5.45
N ILE A 53 1.89 -10.03 -4.88
CA ILE A 53 1.03 -9.09 -4.14
C ILE A 53 0.06 -8.41 -5.09
N VAL A 54 0.52 -8.03 -6.29
CA VAL A 54 -0.35 -7.42 -7.30
C VAL A 54 -1.45 -8.38 -7.72
N LEU A 55 -1.12 -9.63 -8.06
CA LEU A 55 -2.12 -10.65 -8.40
C LEU A 55 -3.13 -10.86 -7.27
N LYS A 56 -2.64 -11.01 -6.04
CA LYS A 56 -3.49 -11.18 -4.86
C LYS A 56 -4.36 -9.95 -4.58
N ALA A 57 -3.87 -8.75 -4.88
CA ALA A 57 -4.64 -7.52 -4.77
C ALA A 57 -5.81 -7.51 -5.76
N PHE A 58 -5.58 -7.91 -7.01
CA PHE A 58 -6.65 -8.04 -8.03
C PHE A 58 -7.64 -9.16 -7.71
N GLU A 59 -7.17 -10.25 -7.12
CA GLU A 59 -8.03 -11.34 -6.64
C GLU A 59 -8.92 -10.85 -5.50
N SER A 60 -8.33 -10.14 -4.53
CA SER A 60 -9.07 -9.63 -3.36
C SER A 60 -10.14 -8.60 -3.70
N THR A 61 -10.03 -7.90 -4.84
CA THR A 61 -11.05 -6.97 -5.33
C THR A 61 -12.15 -7.68 -6.11
N GLY A 62 -11.99 -8.96 -6.44
CA GLY A 62 -12.91 -9.70 -7.32
C GLY A 62 -12.87 -9.20 -8.77
N ILE A 63 -11.92 -8.34 -9.13
CA ILE A 63 -11.77 -7.84 -10.51
C ILE A 63 -11.15 -8.93 -11.37
N TRP A 64 -10.13 -9.62 -10.84
CA TRP A 64 -9.46 -10.70 -11.54
C TRP A 64 -8.92 -11.77 -10.58
N PRO A 65 -9.36 -13.03 -10.67
CA PRO A 65 -10.47 -13.51 -11.52
C PRO A 65 -11.79 -12.82 -11.15
N ILE A 66 -12.72 -12.76 -12.11
CA ILE A 66 -13.96 -12.02 -11.90
C ILE A 66 -14.84 -12.74 -10.87
N ASP A 67 -15.19 -12.04 -9.79
CA ASP A 67 -16.03 -12.52 -8.71
C ASP A 67 -17.11 -11.46 -8.40
N LEU A 68 -18.33 -11.73 -8.85
CA LEU A 68 -19.46 -10.83 -8.72
C LEU A 68 -19.90 -10.65 -7.26
N GLU A 69 -19.74 -11.65 -6.40
CA GLU A 69 -20.14 -11.52 -4.99
C GLU A 69 -19.25 -10.52 -4.27
N VAL A 70 -17.93 -10.59 -4.49
CA VAL A 70 -16.95 -9.66 -3.92
C VAL A 70 -17.16 -8.24 -4.45
N ILE A 71 -17.43 -8.09 -5.75
CA ILE A 71 -17.70 -6.80 -6.37
C ILE A 71 -18.98 -6.18 -5.79
N LEU A 72 -20.08 -6.92 -5.79
CA LEU A 72 -21.39 -6.41 -5.34
C LEU A 72 -21.38 -6.07 -3.85
N LYS A 73 -20.66 -6.84 -3.03
CA LYS A 73 -20.51 -6.55 -1.60
C LYS A 73 -19.94 -5.15 -1.33
N CYS A 74 -19.03 -4.67 -2.18
CA CYS A 74 -18.45 -3.33 -2.03
C CYS A 74 -19.47 -2.19 -2.25
N TYR A 75 -20.64 -2.48 -2.85
CA TYR A 75 -21.69 -1.49 -3.11
C TYR A 75 -22.89 -1.64 -2.16
N THR A 76 -23.17 -2.83 -1.64
CA THR A 76 -24.33 -3.09 -0.75
C THR A 76 -24.16 -2.56 0.67
N ASP A 77 -22.92 -2.42 1.15
CA ASP A 77 -22.63 -1.81 2.46
C ASP A 77 -23.03 -0.32 2.51
N VAL A 78 -23.22 0.32 1.35
CA VAL A 78 -23.64 1.74 1.24
C VAL A 78 -25.16 1.91 1.36
N THR A 79 -25.95 0.89 0.99
CA THR A 79 -27.41 0.98 0.90
C THR A 79 -28.17 0.50 2.13
N SER A 80 -27.48 -0.01 3.16
CA SER A 80 -28.13 -0.46 4.43
C SER A 80 -28.07 0.58 5.55
N ALA A 81 -27.71 1.83 5.23
CA ALA A 81 -27.56 2.93 6.19
C ALA A 81 -28.63 4.03 6.05
N GLU A 82 -29.78 3.72 5.44
CA GLU A 82 -30.98 4.58 5.44
C GLU A 82 -32.09 4.01 6.33
#